data_AF-A0ABD6VK95-F1
#
_entry.id   AF-A0ABD6VK95-F1
#
_cell.length_a   1.000
_cell.length_b   1.000
_cell.length_c   1.000
_cell.angle_alpha   90.00
_cell.angle_beta   90.00
_cell.angle_gamma   90.00
#
_symmetry.space_group_name_H-M   'P 1'
#
loop_
_entity.id
_entity.type
_entity.pdbx_description
1 polymer ?
#
loop_
_entity_poly.entity_id
_entity_poly.type
_entity_poly.pdbx_seq_one_letter_code
_entity_poly.pdbx_strand_id
1 'polypeptide(L)'
;MLNEIKDWILLNSAYQVVINQNEYTDSLVVDFEDENNIARFTVWDDKSCMLEIINVDTEKYIINERRELSEMTEIIESFKEFSDLLK
;
A
#
# COMPACT_ATOMS: atom_id res chain seq x y z
N MET A 1 -8.42 -11.88 5.38
CA MET A 1 -7.60 -11.20 4.35
C MET A 1 -6.97 -9.90 4.83
N LEU A 2 -7.68 -8.77 4.98
CA LEU A 2 -7.03 -7.48 5.33
C LEU A 2 -6.23 -7.54 6.64
N ASN A 3 -6.76 -8.21 7.68
CA ASN A 3 -6.01 -8.45 8.91
C ASN A 3 -4.75 -9.32 8.69
N GLU A 4 -4.82 -10.34 7.82
CA GLU A 4 -3.66 -11.20 7.51
C GLU A 4 -2.58 -10.42 6.76
N ILE A 5 -2.98 -9.54 5.83
CA ILE A 5 -2.07 -8.64 5.12
C ILE A 5 -1.44 -7.65 6.10
N LYS A 6 -2.24 -7.06 7.01
CA LYS A 6 -1.75 -6.19 8.08
C LYS A 6 -0.71 -6.90 8.94
N ASP A 7 -1.03 -8.09 9.43
CA ASP A 7 -0.12 -8.88 10.27
C ASP A 7 1.17 -9.20 9.53
N TRP A 8 1.08 -9.56 8.24
CA TRP A 8 2.25 -9.78 7.40
C TRP A 8 3.11 -8.52 7.27
N ILE A 9 2.51 -7.35 6.99
CA ILE A 9 3.23 -6.08 6.85
C ILE A 9 3.93 -5.71 8.17
N LEU A 10 3.22 -5.79 9.30
CA LEU A 10 3.77 -5.45 10.62
C LEU A 10 4.90 -6.40 11.06
N LEU A 11 4.89 -7.66 10.61
CA LEU A 11 5.97 -8.62 10.88
C LEU A 11 7.20 -8.41 9.99
N ASN A 12 7.05 -7.80 8.81
CA ASN A 12 8.11 -7.71 7.79
C ASN A 12 8.60 -6.28 7.52
N SER A 13 8.05 -5.27 8.20
CA SER A 13 8.39 -3.87 7.95
C SER A 13 8.14 -2.99 9.19
N ALA A 14 8.62 -1.74 9.13
CA ALA A 14 8.37 -0.74 10.16
C ALA A 14 7.20 0.22 9.80
N TYR A 15 6.44 -0.10 8.74
CA TYR A 15 5.34 0.75 8.30
C TYR A 15 4.20 0.76 9.32
N GLN A 16 3.54 1.90 9.44
CA GLN A 16 2.27 1.99 10.15
C GLN A 16 1.14 1.53 9.23
N VAL A 17 0.25 0.71 9.77
CA VAL A 17 -0.84 0.11 9.01
C VAL A 17 -2.17 0.39 9.70
N VAL A 18 -3.09 1.03 8.99
CA VAL A 18 -4.44 1.34 9.46
C VAL A 18 -5.45 0.48 8.70
N ILE A 19 -6.44 -0.06 9.42
CA ILE A 19 -7.62 -0.66 8.79
C ILE A 19 -8.77 0.32 8.98
N ASN A 20 -9.38 0.74 7.88
CA ASN A 20 -10.57 1.57 7.86
C ASN A 20 -11.77 0.67 7.59
N GLN A 21 -12.72 0.65 8.53
CA GLN A 21 -13.97 -0.07 8.38
C GLN A 21 -15.04 0.89 7.87
N ASN A 22 -15.75 0.52 6.80
CA ASN A 22 -16.87 1.32 6.28
C ASN A 22 -18.06 0.42 5.95
N GLU A 23 -19.23 1.05 5.74
CA GLU A 23 -20.47 0.34 5.40
C GLU A 23 -20.37 -0.46 4.08
N TYR A 24 -19.55 0.02 3.13
CA TYR A 24 -19.52 -0.52 1.76
C TYR A 24 -18.23 -1.25 1.39
N THR A 25 -17.09 -0.86 1.95
CA THR A 25 -15.79 -1.52 1.70
C THR A 25 -14.82 -1.21 2.82
N ASP A 26 -14.17 -2.26 3.31
CA ASP A 26 -13.06 -2.12 4.24
C ASP A 26 -11.76 -1.92 3.47
N SER A 27 -10.86 -1.10 4.03
CA SER A 27 -9.53 -0.90 3.44
C SER A 27 -8.41 -1.00 4.46
N LEU A 28 -7.25 -1.42 3.97
CA LEU A 28 -5.97 -1.34 4.66
C LEU A 28 -5.15 -0.24 3.98
N VAL A 29 -4.61 0.68 4.77
CA VAL A 29 -3.81 1.80 4.29
C VAL A 29 -2.45 1.79 4.99
N VAL A 30 -1.40 1.96 4.19
CA VAL A 30 -0.04 2.25 4.63
C VAL A 30 0.35 3.61 4.06
N ASP A 31 0.61 4.55 4.96
CA ASP A 31 1.13 5.87 4.60
C ASP A 31 2.64 5.90 4.89
N PHE A 32 3.39 6.55 4.00
CA PHE A 32 4.81 6.79 4.15
C PHE A 32 5.15 8.20 3.64
N GLU A 33 5.96 8.91 4.40
CA GLU A 33 6.44 10.24 4.05
C GLU A 33 7.88 10.38 4.54
N ASP A 34 8.75 10.85 3.64
CA ASP A 34 10.12 11.25 3.96
C ASP A 34 10.44 12.61 3.31
N GLU A 35 11.72 13.00 3.33
CA GLU A 35 12.16 14.27 2.74
C GLU A 35 11.97 14.36 1.21
N ASN A 36 11.90 13.22 0.52
CA ASN A 36 11.89 13.13 -0.93
C ASN A 36 10.55 12.63 -1.49
N ASN A 37 9.74 11.92 -0.69
CA ASN A 37 8.60 11.16 -1.17
C ASN A 37 7.39 11.28 -0.25
N ILE A 38 6.21 11.37 -0.86
CA ILE A 38 4.92 11.11 -0.20
C ILE A 38 4.33 9.88 -0.87
N ALA A 39 3.93 8.89 -0.08
CA ALA A 39 3.52 7.59 -0.59
C ALA A 39 2.36 6.98 0.20
N ARG A 40 1.51 6.25 -0.53
CA ARG A 40 0.38 5.51 0.01
C ARG A 40 0.23 4.18 -0.71
N PHE A 41 0.05 3.14 0.09
CA PHE A 41 -0.39 1.83 -0.37
C PHE A 41 -1.77 1.53 0.22
N THR A 42 -2.75 1.30 -0.63
CA THR A 42 -4.12 0.96 -0.21
C THR A 42 -4.49 -0.42 -0.72
N VAL A 43 -5.14 -1.23 0.11
CA VAL A 43 -5.74 -2.52 -0.26
C VAL A 43 -7.19 -2.51 0.17
N TRP A 44 -8.09 -2.98 -0.71
CA TRP A 44 -9.50 -3.15 -0.40
C TRP A 44 -9.86 -4.62 -0.17
N ASP A 45 -11.02 -4.85 0.45
CA ASP A 45 -11.57 -6.18 0.70
C ASP A 45 -11.91 -6.97 -0.56
N ASP A 46 -12.07 -6.30 -1.70
CA ASP A 46 -12.23 -6.88 -3.04
C ASP A 46 -10.91 -7.36 -3.69
N LYS A 47 -9.79 -7.29 -2.96
CA LYS A 47 -8.42 -7.65 -3.40
C LYS A 47 -7.79 -6.65 -4.37
N SER A 48 -8.45 -5.56 -4.71
CA SER A 48 -7.81 -4.48 -5.45
C SER A 48 -6.82 -3.73 -4.55
N CYS A 49 -5.78 -3.15 -5.14
CA CYS A 49 -4.85 -2.29 -4.44
C CYS A 49 -4.46 -1.05 -5.28
N MET A 50 -3.96 -0.03 -4.59
CA MET A 50 -3.47 1.20 -5.17
C MET A 50 -2.07 1.49 -4.64
N LEU A 51 -1.14 1.75 -5.56
CA LEU A 51 0.24 2.13 -5.27
C LEU A 51 0.43 3.58 -5.72
N GLU A 52 0.70 4.46 -4.77
CA GLU A 52 0.91 5.89 -5.02
C GLU A 52 2.23 6.32 -4.40
N ILE A 53 3.15 6.84 -5.21
CA ILE A 53 4.39 7.46 -4.76
C ILE A 53 4.63 8.70 -5.61
N ILE A 54 4.72 9.86 -4.97
CA ILE A 54 5.12 11.13 -5.59
C ILE A 54 6.45 11.59 -5.02
N ASN A 55 7.37 11.98 -5.91
CA ASN A 55 8.60 12.64 -5.51
C ASN A 55 8.30 14.13 -5.28
N VAL A 56 8.62 14.63 -4.09
CA VAL A 56 8.28 15.99 -3.63
C VAL A 56 9.02 17.05 -4.44
N ASP A 57 10.29 16.82 -4.75
CA ASP A 57 11.13 17.79 -5.48
C ASP A 57 10.69 18.01 -6.93
N THR A 58 10.29 16.92 -7.59
CA THR A 58 9.92 16.96 -9.02
C THR A 58 8.43 17.06 -9.26
N GLU A 59 7.61 16.88 -8.22
CA GLU A 59 6.15 16.80 -8.26
C GLU A 59 5.63 15.71 -9.21
N LYS A 60 6.48 14.71 -9.54
CA LYS A 60 6.16 13.62 -10.46
C LYS A 60 5.89 12.34 -9.72
N TYR A 61 4.93 11.57 -10.24
CA TYR A 61 4.69 10.22 -9.78
C TYR A 61 5.85 9.30 -10.16
N ILE A 62 6.36 8.59 -9.16
CA ILE A 62 7.19 7.40 -9.34
C ILE A 62 6.26 6.22 -9.70
N ILE A 63 5.12 6.10 -9.00
CA ILE A 63 4.04 5.17 -9.33
C ILE A 63 2.68 5.78 -8.96
N ASN A 64 1.67 5.46 -9.76
CA ASN A 64 0.27 5.84 -9.54
C ASN A 64 -0.60 4.81 -10.27
N GLU A 65 -0.77 3.63 -9.66
CA GLU A 65 -1.35 2.46 -10.33
C GLU A 65 -2.37 1.76 -9.44
N ARG A 66 -3.55 1.47 -10.01
CA ARG A 66 -4.54 0.56 -9.43
C ARG A 66 -4.40 -0.82 -10.04
N ARG A 67 -4.38 -1.85 -9.20
CA ARG A 67 -4.32 -3.25 -9.62
C ARG A 67 -5.53 -4.01 -9.10
N GLU A 68 -6.09 -4.84 -9.98
CA GLU A 68 -7.09 -5.84 -9.64
C GLU A 68 -6.38 -7.18 -9.47
N LEU A 69 -6.39 -7.75 -8.27
CA LEU A 69 -5.62 -8.95 -7.95
C LEU A 69 -6.55 -10.10 -7.56
N SER A 70 -6.08 -11.33 -7.75
CA SER A 70 -6.87 -12.53 -7.49
C SER A 70 -6.47 -13.21 -6.18
N GLU A 71 -5.19 -13.13 -5.81
CA GLU A 71 -4.63 -13.84 -4.67
C GLU A 71 -3.93 -12.90 -3.68
N MET A 72 -3.96 -13.28 -2.40
CA MET A 72 -3.29 -12.50 -1.33
C MET A 72 -1.77 -12.39 -1.56
N THR A 73 -1.16 -13.39 -2.19
CA THR A 73 0.27 -13.38 -2.55
C THR A 73 0.61 -12.26 -3.51
N GLU A 74 -0.27 -11.94 -4.47
CA GLU A 74 -0.07 -10.85 -5.43
C GLU A 74 -0.14 -9.48 -4.75
N ILE A 75 -0.96 -9.35 -3.70
CA ILE A 75 -1.03 -8.13 -2.87
C ILE A 75 0.29 -7.95 -2.11
N ILE A 76 0.82 -9.03 -1.53
CA ILE A 76 2.11 -9.02 -0.84
C ILE A 76 3.25 -8.66 -1.81
N GLU A 77 3.24 -9.21 -3.03
CA GLU A 77 4.21 -8.86 -4.08
C GLU A 77 4.11 -7.40 -4.48
N SER A 78 2.90 -6.86 -4.67
CA SER A 78 2.68 -5.44 -4.95
C SER A 78 3.17 -4.55 -3.80
N PHE A 79 3.00 -4.96 -2.54
CA PHE A 79 3.52 -4.22 -1.40
C PHE A 79 5.06 -4.24 -1.33
N LYS A 80 5.69 -5.35 -1.73
CA LYS A 80 7.16 -5.43 -1.81
C LYS A 80 7.69 -4.49 -2.88
N GLU A 81 7.06 -4.46 -4.05
CA GLU A 81 7.40 -3.49 -5.12
C GLU A 81 7.27 -2.04 -4.62
N PHE A 82 6.13 -1.70 -4.01
CA PHE A 82 5.92 -0.40 -3.38
C PHE A 82 7.04 -0.05 -2.39
N SER A 83 7.39 -1.01 -1.52
CA SER A 83 8.45 -0.82 -0.52
C SER A 83 9.84 -0.69 -1.14
N ASP A 84 10.11 -1.37 -2.25
CA ASP A 84 11.39 -1.31 -2.95
C ASP A 84 11.58 0.02 -3.70
N LEU A 85 10.49 0.65 -4.16
CA LEU A 85 10.49 1.98 -4.78
C LEU A 85 10.77 3.12 -3.79
N LEU A 86 10.65 2.86 -2.48
CA LEU A 86 10.85 3.84 -1.39
C LEU A 86 12.20 3.68 -0.67
N LYS A 87 13.11 2.83 -1.18
CA LYS A 87 14.44 2.59 -0.60
C LYS A 87 15.52 3.49 -1.17
#